data_AF-A0A6I0DV08-F1
#
_entry.id   AF-A0A6I0DV08-F1
#
_cell.length_a   1.000
_cell.length_b   1.000
_cell.length_c   1.000
_cell.angle_alpha   90.00
_cell.angle_beta   90.00
_cell.angle_gamma   90.00
#
_symmetry.space_group_name_H-M   'P 1'
#
loop_
_entity.id
_entity.type
_entity.pdbx_description
1 polymer ?
#
loop_
_entity_poly.entity_id
_entity_poly.type
_entity_poly.pdbx_seq_one_letter_code
_entity_poly.pdbx_strand_id
1 'polypeptide(L)'
;MNGTGIAGSLNGLDVMLHHLKTLLNPGGQILIDSSDLIYLFEEEDGSALIDIAADNYYGELVFQTEYKNWTSQPFPWLYVDVDNLKNSAEKNQLRLENHFKGQHYDYLARITHQL
;
A
#
# COMPACT_ATOMS: atom_id res chain seq x y z
N MET A 1 8.44 6.29 -4.27
CA MET A 1 7.99 6.84 -2.98
C MET A 1 7.05 5.77 -2.41
N ASN A 2 6.36 5.96 -1.28
CA ASN A 2 5.38 4.97 -0.83
C ASN A 2 4.12 5.69 -0.34
N GLY A 3 3.23 6.02 -1.29
CA GLY A 3 2.00 6.76 -1.04
C GLY A 3 1.03 6.03 -0.12
N THR A 4 1.01 4.69 -0.12
CA THR A 4 0.15 3.91 0.79
C THR A 4 0.60 3.98 2.24
N GLY A 5 1.81 4.45 2.50
CA GLY A 5 2.37 4.58 3.85
C GLY A 5 1.46 5.30 4.84
N ILE A 6 0.79 6.38 4.39
CA ILE A 6 -0.11 7.22 5.20
C ILE A 6 -1.30 6.42 5.76
N ALA A 7 -1.73 5.35 5.07
CA ALA A 7 -2.81 4.50 5.55
C ALA A 7 -2.41 3.64 6.76
N GLY A 8 -1.12 3.35 6.94
CA GLY A 8 -0.57 2.61 8.09
C GLY A 8 -0.90 1.10 8.15
N SER A 9 -2.08 0.68 7.69
CA SER A 9 -2.53 -0.73 7.64
C SER A 9 -3.51 -0.97 6.48
N LEU A 10 -3.83 -2.21 6.16
CA LEU A 10 -4.84 -2.56 5.15
C LEU A 10 -6.23 -2.01 5.54
N ASN A 11 -6.56 -2.03 6.83
CA ASN A 11 -7.79 -1.41 7.33
C ASN A 11 -7.76 0.12 7.16
N GLY A 12 -6.62 0.76 7.41
CA GLY A 12 -6.44 2.18 7.16
C GLY A 12 -6.47 2.53 5.68
N LEU A 13 -6.04 1.62 4.81
CA LEU A 13 -6.08 1.78 3.35
C LEU A 13 -7.53 1.86 2.87
N ASP A 14 -8.41 0.99 3.41
CA ASP A 14 -9.83 1.05 3.13
C ASP A 14 -10.45 2.40 3.54
N VAL A 15 -10.12 2.89 4.75
CA VAL A 15 -10.60 4.20 5.23
C VAL A 15 -10.09 5.33 4.34
N MET A 16 -8.81 5.30 3.97
CA MET A 16 -8.19 6.29 3.11
C MET A 16 -8.85 6.31 1.73
N LEU A 17 -9.01 5.15 1.08
CA LEU A 17 -9.64 5.06 -0.24
C LEU A 17 -11.11 5.48 -0.21
N HIS A 18 -11.84 5.13 0.85
CA HIS A 18 -13.20 5.63 1.06
C HIS A 18 -13.25 7.15 1.08
N HIS A 19 -12.33 7.79 1.82
CA HIS A 19 -12.25 9.24 1.88
C HIS A 19 -11.82 9.84 0.54
N LEU A 20 -10.77 9.32 -0.10
CA LEU A 20 -10.30 9.82 -1.40
C LEU A 20 -11.39 9.75 -2.48
N LYS A 21 -12.24 8.72 -2.46
CA LYS A 21 -13.40 8.61 -3.36
C LYS A 21 -14.35 9.79 -3.24
N THR A 22 -14.57 10.35 -2.04
CA THR A 22 -15.49 11.50 -1.87
C THR A 22 -14.90 12.81 -2.39
N LEU A 23 -13.57 12.85 -2.58
CA LEU A 23 -12.83 13.99 -3.11
C LEU A 23 -12.70 13.96 -4.64
N LEU A 24 -13.06 12.85 -5.29
CA LEU A 24 -12.96 12.70 -6.73
C LEU A 24 -14.10 13.46 -7.45
N ASN A 25 -13.71 14.34 -8.37
CA ASN A 25 -14.65 14.87 -9.36
C ASN A 25 -15.03 13.78 -10.38
N PRO A 26 -16.14 13.95 -11.13
CA PRO A 26 -16.44 13.11 -12.29
C PRO A 26 -15.25 13.05 -13.25
N GLY A 27 -14.79 11.84 -13.58
CA GLY A 27 -13.60 11.61 -14.41
C GLY A 27 -12.25 11.81 -13.70
N GLY A 28 -12.26 12.07 -12.40
CA GLY A 28 -11.05 12.16 -11.57
C GLY A 28 -10.36 10.81 -11.38
N GLN A 29 -9.12 10.86 -10.89
CA GLN A 29 -8.29 9.69 -10.64
C GLN A 29 -7.44 9.86 -9.38
N ILE A 30 -7.16 8.75 -8.71
CA ILE A 30 -6.16 8.62 -7.65
C ILE A 30 -4.94 7.99 -8.30
N LEU A 31 -3.78 8.61 -8.11
CA LEU A 31 -2.47 8.05 -8.44
C LEU A 31 -1.76 7.74 -7.14
N ILE A 32 -1.38 6.48 -6.94
CA ILE A 32 -0.77 6.02 -5.69
C ILE A 32 0.34 5.01 -6.00
N ASP A 33 1.51 5.21 -5.38
CA ASP A 33 2.64 4.29 -5.49
C ASP A 33 2.84 3.48 -4.20
N SER A 34 3.43 2.30 -4.36
CA SER A 34 3.80 1.40 -3.27
C SER A 34 4.85 0.41 -3.78
N SER A 35 5.27 -0.51 -2.92
CA SER A 35 6.13 -1.64 -3.27
C SER A 35 5.63 -2.90 -2.58
N ASP A 36 5.77 -4.03 -3.27
CA ASP A 36 5.63 -5.34 -2.65
C ASP A 36 6.92 -5.65 -1.87
N LEU A 37 6.82 -5.90 -0.57
CA LEU A 37 7.95 -6.25 0.28
C LEU A 37 8.23 -7.75 0.32
N ILE A 38 7.57 -8.55 -0.52
CA ILE A 38 7.74 -10.01 -0.57
C ILE A 38 9.19 -10.44 -0.71
N TYR A 39 10.02 -9.66 -1.40
CA TYR A 39 11.45 -9.92 -1.58
C TYR A 39 12.25 -9.99 -0.28
N LEU A 40 11.74 -9.42 0.83
CA LEU A 40 12.34 -9.57 2.16
C LEU A 40 12.16 -10.98 2.76
N PHE A 41 11.24 -11.75 2.18
CA PHE A 41 10.88 -13.10 2.60
C PHE A 41 11.26 -14.15 1.55
N GLU A 42 11.88 -13.72 0.44
CA GLU A 42 12.38 -14.60 -0.61
C GLU A 42 13.70 -15.27 -0.17
N GLU A 43 13.79 -16.57 -0.38
CA GLU A 43 14.99 -17.39 -0.22
C GLU A 43 15.83 -17.42 -1.51
N GLU A 44 17.04 -17.97 -1.45
CA GLU A 44 17.95 -18.04 -2.61
C GLU A 44 17.38 -18.77 -3.84
N ASP A 45 16.39 -19.65 -3.65
CA ASP A 45 15.70 -20.37 -4.71
C ASP A 45 14.48 -19.64 -5.29
N GLY A 46 14.19 -18.43 -4.79
CA GLY A 46 13.05 -17.59 -5.21
C GLY A 46 11.71 -18.00 -4.59
N SER A 47 11.69 -18.97 -3.66
CA SER A 47 10.51 -19.24 -2.84
C SER A 47 10.38 -18.19 -1.74
N ALA A 48 9.15 -17.84 -1.35
CA ALA A 48 8.91 -16.91 -0.26
C ALA A 48 8.30 -17.62 0.95
N LEU A 49 8.91 -17.42 2.12
CA LEU A 49 8.42 -17.96 3.40
C LEU A 49 7.62 -16.88 4.14
N ILE A 50 6.32 -16.83 3.86
CA ILE A 50 5.39 -15.96 4.59
C ILE A 50 4.76 -16.76 5.72
N ASP A 51 4.86 -16.24 6.95
CA ASP A 51 4.09 -16.78 8.07
C ASP A 51 2.61 -16.40 7.93
N ILE A 52 1.82 -17.33 7.38
CA ILE A 52 0.37 -17.16 7.24
C ILE A 52 -0.38 -17.14 8.58
N ALA A 53 0.27 -17.55 9.68
CA ALA A 53 -0.29 -17.46 11.03
C ALA A 53 0.05 -16.13 11.71
N ALA A 54 0.86 -15.27 11.08
CA ALA A 54 1.10 -13.92 11.58
C ALA A 54 -0.21 -13.14 11.64
N ASP A 55 -0.40 -12.37 12.71
CA ASP A 55 -1.63 -11.60 12.94
C ASP A 55 -1.85 -10.50 11.88
N ASN A 56 -0.78 -10.03 11.22
CA ASN A 56 -0.81 -8.90 10.29
C ASN A 56 -0.13 -9.22 8.96
N TYR A 57 -0.58 -8.51 7.93
CA TYR A 57 0.08 -8.50 6.62
C TYR A 57 1.51 -7.95 6.72
N TYR A 58 2.47 -8.60 6.05
CA TYR A 58 3.90 -8.31 6.18
C TYR A 58 4.30 -6.89 5.75
N GLY A 59 3.47 -6.23 4.96
CA GLY A 59 3.67 -4.84 4.56
C GLY A 59 3.26 -3.81 5.60
N GLU A 60 2.64 -4.22 6.71
CA GLU A 60 2.29 -3.36 7.85
C GLU A 60 3.48 -3.21 8.80
N LEU A 61 4.23 -2.12 8.66
CA LEU A 61 5.44 -1.86 9.44
C LEU A 61 5.24 -0.74 10.46
N VAL A 62 6.12 -0.68 11.46
CA VAL A 62 6.22 0.45 12.38
C VAL A 62 7.59 1.11 12.19
N PHE A 63 7.59 2.39 11.87
CA PHE A 63 8.80 3.19 11.72
C PHE A 63 8.98 4.14 12.90
N GLN A 64 10.23 4.49 13.15
CA GLN A 64 10.63 5.59 14.01
C GLN A 64 11.73 6.36 13.30
N THR A 65 11.66 7.68 13.33
CA THR A 65 12.63 8.55 12.65
C THR A 65 13.45 9.31 13.68
N GLU A 66 14.72 9.55 13.37
CA GLU A 66 15.64 10.31 14.21
C GLU A 66 16.36 11.36 13.36
N TYR A 67 16.46 12.58 13.89
CA TYR A 67 17.28 13.64 13.33
C TYR A 67 17.90 14.49 14.44
N LYS A 68 19.23 14.46 14.54
CA LYS A 68 19.99 15.09 15.63
C LYS A 68 19.49 14.57 16.98
N ASN A 69 19.04 15.46 17.86
CA ASN A 69 18.57 15.11 19.20
C ASN A 69 17.04 14.93 19.26
N TRP A 70 16.38 14.78 18.11
CA TRP A 70 14.94 14.57 18.04
C TRP A 70 14.64 13.18 17.49
N THR A 71 13.78 12.46 18.20
CA THR A 71 13.25 11.17 17.81
C THR A 71 11.74 11.26 17.73
N SER A 72 11.15 10.78 16.63
CA SER A 72 9.70 10.71 16.51
C SER A 72 9.12 9.68 17.48
N GLN A 73 7.82 9.79 17.75
CA GLN A 73 7.08 8.62 18.22
C GLN A 73 7.08 7.55 17.11
N PRO A 74 7.02 6.26 17.45
CA PRO A 74 6.78 5.21 16.47
C PRO A 74 5.44 5.44 15.74
N PHE A 75 5.39 5.15 14.45
CA PHE A 75 4.18 5.29 13.64
C PHE A 75 4.03 4.14 12.64
N PRO A 76 2.80 3.69 12.36
CA PRO A 76 2.55 2.66 11.36
C PRO A 76 2.77 3.20 9.94
N TRP A 77 3.24 2.35 9.04
CA TRP A 77 3.47 2.68 7.64
C TRP A 77 3.25 1.45 6.76
N LEU A 78 2.30 1.56 5.83
CA LEU A 78 1.91 0.46 4.95
C LEU A 78 2.68 0.49 3.63
N TYR A 79 3.37 -0.61 3.33
CA TYR A 79 3.69 -1.02 1.97
C TYR A 79 2.67 -2.09 1.56
N VAL A 80 2.13 -2.04 0.35
CA VAL A 80 1.09 -2.97 -0.11
C VAL A 80 1.33 -3.39 -1.55
N ASP A 81 1.17 -4.68 -1.82
CA ASP A 81 1.21 -5.25 -3.17
C ASP A 81 -0.03 -4.84 -4.00
N VAL A 82 0.03 -5.08 -5.30
CA VAL A 82 -1.02 -4.66 -6.25
C VAL A 82 -2.34 -5.38 -6.00
N ASP A 83 -2.32 -6.65 -5.56
CA ASP A 83 -3.52 -7.45 -5.38
C ASP A 83 -4.29 -7.00 -4.14
N ASN A 84 -3.60 -6.75 -3.02
CA ASN A 84 -4.20 -6.16 -1.84
C ASN A 84 -4.71 -4.74 -2.10
N LEU A 85 -3.97 -3.91 -2.84
CA LEU A 85 -4.46 -2.57 -3.24
C LEU A 85 -5.73 -2.68 -4.10
N LYS A 86 -5.77 -3.61 -5.05
CA LYS A 86 -6.94 -3.85 -5.90
C LYS A 86 -8.15 -4.27 -5.07
N ASN A 87 -7.98 -5.21 -4.15
CA ASN A 87 -9.04 -5.68 -3.27
C ASN A 87 -9.63 -4.52 -2.44
N SER A 88 -8.77 -3.70 -1.84
CA SER A 88 -9.20 -2.51 -1.08
C SER A 88 -9.92 -1.47 -1.98
N ALA A 89 -9.46 -1.26 -3.20
CA ALA A 89 -10.13 -0.37 -4.16
C ALA A 89 -11.53 -0.88 -4.51
N GLU A 90 -11.67 -2.16 -4.87
CA GLU A 90 -12.94 -2.79 -5.23
C GLU A 90 -13.94 -2.78 -4.07
N LYS A 91 -13.47 -3.06 -2.84
CA LYS A 91 -14.28 -2.95 -1.61
C LYS A 91 -14.86 -1.56 -1.39
N ASN A 92 -14.15 -0.52 -1.87
CA ASN A 92 -14.57 0.87 -1.82
C ASN A 92 -15.36 1.35 -3.05
N GLN A 93 -15.73 0.44 -3.96
CA GLN A 93 -16.39 0.73 -5.24
C GLN A 93 -15.55 1.69 -6.10
N LEU A 94 -14.25 1.50 -6.05
CA LEU A 94 -13.28 2.06 -6.96
C LEU A 94 -12.76 0.94 -7.86
N ARG A 95 -12.11 1.31 -8.96
CA ARG A 95 -11.47 0.37 -9.88
C ARG A 95 -10.00 0.72 -10.03
N LEU A 96 -9.12 -0.25 -9.81
CA LEU A 96 -7.73 -0.17 -10.26
C LEU A 96 -7.73 -0.43 -11.77
N GLU A 97 -7.45 0.59 -12.58
CA GLU A 97 -7.47 0.45 -14.04
C GLU A 97 -6.15 -0.13 -14.55
N ASN A 98 -5.05 0.53 -14.19
CA ASN A 98 -3.71 0.20 -14.63
C ASN A 98 -2.74 0.31 -13.44
N HIS A 99 -1.64 -0.41 -13.54
CA HIS A 99 -0.45 -0.13 -12.75
C HIS A 99 0.79 -0.18 -13.66
N PHE A 100 1.77 0.67 -13.34
CA PHE A 100 3.07 0.69 -14.00
C PHE A 100 4.07 0.09 -13.04
N LYS A 101 4.65 -1.05 -13.42
CA LYS A 101 5.70 -1.69 -12.63
C LYS A 101 7.01 -0.91 -12.75
N GLY A 102 7.67 -0.68 -11.64
CA GLY A 102 9.01 -0.14 -11.57
C GLY A 102 10.07 -1.22 -11.77
N GLN A 103 11.29 -0.93 -11.33
CA GLN A 103 12.44 -1.83 -11.52
C GLN A 103 12.62 -2.84 -10.39
N HIS A 104 12.04 -2.58 -9.21
CA HIS A 104 12.32 -3.36 -8.01
C HIS A 104 11.08 -3.45 -7.10
N TYR A 105 10.13 -4.33 -7.47
CA TYR A 105 8.88 -4.62 -6.74
C TYR A 105 7.96 -3.41 -6.50
N ASP A 106 8.35 -2.22 -6.97
CA ASP A 106 7.62 -0.98 -6.88
C ASP A 106 6.62 -0.83 -8.03
N TYR A 107 5.57 -0.04 -7.80
CA TYR A 107 4.59 0.28 -8.83
C TYR A 107 3.91 1.62 -8.60
N LEU A 108 3.33 2.17 -9.67
CA LEU A 108 2.39 3.29 -9.64
C LEU A 108 1.02 2.80 -10.14
N ALA A 109 -0.01 2.87 -9.31
CA ALA A 109 -1.37 2.49 -9.66
C ALA A 109 -2.24 3.72 -9.97
N ARG A 110 -3.16 3.53 -10.93
CA ARG A 110 -4.22 4.48 -11.26
C ARG A 110 -5.57 3.90 -10.88
N ILE A 111 -6.27 4.58 -9.98
CA ILE A 111 -7.58 4.18 -9.46
C ILE A 111 -8.64 5.22 -9.84
N THR A 112 -9.80 4.78 -10.28
CA THR A 112 -10.93 5.65 -10.66
C THR A 112 -12.22 5.19 -10.00
N HIS A 113 -13.31 5.93 -10.16
CA HIS A 113 -14.64 5.40 -9.87
C HIS A 113 -14.91 4.12 -10.68
N GLN A 114 -15.64 3.19 -10.06
CA GLN A 114 -16.25 2.08 -10.77
C GLN A 114 -17.41 2.63 -11.61
N LEU A 115 -17.40 2.30 -12.91
CA LEU A 115 -18.47 2.67 -13.86
C LEU A 115 -19.73 1.83 -13.63
#